data_AF-A0A2E4NYK5-F1
#
_entry.id   AF-A0A2E4NYK5-F1
#
_cell.length_a   1.000
_cell.length_b   1.000
_cell.length_c   1.000
_cell.angle_alpha   90.00
_cell.angle_beta   90.00
_cell.angle_gamma   90.00
#
_symmetry.space_group_name_H-M   'P 1'
#
loop_
_entity.id
_entity.type
_entity.pdbx_description
1 polymer ?
#
loop_
_entity_poly.entity_id
_entity_poly.type
_entity_poly.pdbx_seq_one_letter_code
_entity_poly.pdbx_strand_id
1 'polypeptide(L)' 'MKKEQDTVRLSLRLPKLLCTEIDRTRSSRAGSISRNTWIAEAIKEKLERDQGLQLKEQG' A
#
# COMPACT_ATOMS: atom_id res chain seq x y z
N MET A 1 -25.06 10.67 2.89
CA MET A 1 -24.83 9.21 2.87
C MET A 1 -23.33 8.99 2.91
N LYS A 2 -22.78 8.46 4.02
CA LYS A 2 -21.34 8.15 4.10
C LYS A 2 -21.09 6.92 3.23
N LYS A 3 -20.24 7.02 2.20
CA LYS A 3 -19.74 5.84 1.49
C LYS A 3 -19.02 4.99 2.53
N GLU A 4 -19.62 3.85 2.87
CA GLU A 4 -18.95 2.81 3.64
C GLU A 4 -17.74 2.39 2.79
N GLN A 5 -16.56 2.84 3.20
CA GLN A 5 -15.33 2.48 2.49
C GLN A 5 -15.09 1.02 2.84
N ASP A 6 -15.30 0.13 1.87
CA ASP A 6 -14.97 -1.30 1.95
C ASP A 6 -13.47 -1.46 2.18
N THR A 7 -13.07 -1.32 3.44
CA THR A 7 -11.67 -1.24 3.87
C THR A 7 -11.50 -2.24 5.00
N VAL A 8 -10.53 -3.13 4.83
CA VAL A 8 -10.20 -4.15 5.84
C VAL A 8 -9.05 -3.65 6.70
N ARG A 9 -9.18 -3.79 8.02
CA ARG A 9 -8.08 -3.52 8.94
C ARG A 9 -7.10 -4.69 8.92
N LEU A 10 -5.86 -4.43 8.49
CA LEU A 10 -4.76 -5.38 8.51
C LEU A 10 -3.76 -5.02 9.62
N SER A 11 -3.33 -6.00 10.41
CA SER A 11 -2.24 -5.86 11.38
C SER A 11 -0.99 -6.57 10.87
N LEU A 12 0.12 -5.84 10.71
CA LEU A 12 1.37 -6.38 10.18
C LEU A 12 2.53 -6.12 11.15
N ARG A 13 3.44 -7.09 11.27
CA ARG A 13 4.71 -6.95 12.00
C ARG A 13 5.81 -6.66 10.99
N LEU A 14 6.41 -5.48 11.08
CA LEU A 14 7.53 -5.07 10.23
C LEU A 14 8.75 -4.70 11.07
N PRO A 15 9.97 -4.93 10.58
CA PRO A 15 11.18 -4.40 11.20
C PRO A 15 11.11 -2.87 11.33
N LYS A 16 11.60 -2.34 12.46
CA LYS A 16 11.60 -0.89 12.72
C LYS A 16 12.28 -0.10 11.62
N LEU A 17 13.40 -0.61 11.10
CA LEU A 17 14.15 0.02 10.00
C LEU A 17 13.28 0.21 8.76
N LEU A 18 12.45 -0.77 8.41
CA LEU A 18 11.57 -0.67 7.24
C LEU A 18 10.50 0.41 7.45
N CYS A 19 9.92 0.52 8.65
CA CYS A 19 8.99 1.60 8.96
C CYS A 19 9.63 2.99 8.84
N THR A 20 10.88 3.13 9.27
CA THR A 20 11.64 4.38 9.14
C THR A 20 11.86 4.75 7.67
N GLU A 21 12.23 3.79 6.83
CA GLU A 21 12.43 4.04 5.40
C GLU A 21 11.11 4.39 4.68
N ILE A 22 9.99 3.80 5.07
CA ILE A 22 8.65 4.17 4.57
C ILE A 22 8.35 5.64 4.92
N ASP A 23 8.56 6.04 6.17
CA ASP A 23 8.29 7.41 6.60
C ASP A 23 9.20 8.41 5.89
N ARG A 24 10.48 8.09 5.70
CA ARG A 24 11.41 8.93 4.93
C ARG A 24 10.97 9.09 3.48
N THR A 25 10.61 7.98 2.83
CA THR A 25 10.23 7.96 1.41
C THR A 25 8.94 8.70 1.16
N ARG A 26 7.91 8.54 2.02
CA ARG A 26 6.64 9.26 1.86
C ARG A 26 6.81 10.77 2.03
N SER A 27 7.68 11.22 2.95
CA SER A 27 7.96 12.64 3.17
C SER A 27 8.65 13.32 1.99
N SER A 28 9.26 12.56 1.08
CA SER A 28 9.88 13.08 -0.13
C SER A 28 8.87 13.38 -1.25
N ARG A 29 7.62 12.91 -1.18
CA ARG A 29 6.58 13.21 -2.17
C ARG A 29 5.91 14.55 -1.84
N ALA A 30 5.54 15.31 -2.88
CA ALA A 30 4.75 16.52 -2.71
C ALA A 30 3.33 16.15 -2.26
N GLY A 31 2.98 16.59 -1.05
CA GLY A 31 1.70 16.28 -0.41
C GLY A 31 1.83 15.30 0.75
N SER A 32 1.20 15.63 1.88
CA SER A 32 1.22 14.80 3.09
C SER A 32 0.27 13.61 2.94
N ILE A 33 0.76 12.49 2.41
CA ILE A 33 -0.02 11.24 2.39
C ILE A 33 0.21 10.41 3.67
N SER A 34 -0.85 9.76 4.14
CA SER A 34 -0.79 8.89 5.31
C SER A 34 0.09 7.67 5.02
N ARG A 35 0.66 7.06 6.07
CA ARG A 35 1.44 5.83 5.94
C ARG A 35 0.61 4.71 5.32
N ASN A 36 -0.65 4.57 5.72
CA ASN A 36 -1.55 3.55 5.19
C ASN A 36 -1.81 3.75 3.70
N THR A 37 -2.03 5.00 3.28
CA THR A 37 -2.22 5.35 1.86
C THR A 37 -0.97 4.99 1.06
N TRP A 38 0.21 5.40 1.53
CA TRP A 38 1.48 5.11 0.86
C TRP A 38 1.72 3.59 0.72
N ILE A 39 1.45 2.81 1.79
CA ILE A 39 1.60 1.35 1.77
C ILE A 39 0.60 0.71 0.80
N ALA A 40 -0.66 1.16 0.79
CA ALA A 40 -1.67 0.65 -0.12
C ALA A 40 -1.29 0.93 -1.60
N GLU A 41 -0.79 2.13 -1.89
CA GLU A 41 -0.29 2.48 -3.23
C GLU A 41 0.91 1.59 -3.63
N ALA A 42 1.88 1.39 -2.73
CA ALA A 42 3.04 0.56 -3.01
C ALA A 42 2.66 -0.92 -3.25
N ILE A 43 1.70 -1.46 -2.49
CA ILE A 43 1.16 -2.81 -2.71
C ILE A 43 0.44 -2.86 -4.06
N LYS A 44 -0.39 -1.87 -4.37
CA LYS A 44 -1.10 -1.81 -5.65
C LYS A 44 -0.11 -1.77 -6.82
N GLU A 45 0.90 -0.90 -6.79
CA GLU A 45 1.93 -0.80 -7.83
C GLU A 45 2.69 -2.13 -7.99
N LYS A 46 3.02 -2.79 -6.87
CA LYS A 46 3.67 -4.10 -6.88
C LYS A 46 2.77 -5.17 -7.50
N LEU A 47 1.48 -5.19 -7.15
CA LEU A 47 0.50 -6.10 -7.73
C LEU A 47 0.26 -5.81 -9.21
N GLU A 48 0.19 -4.56 -9.66
CA GLU A 48 0.05 -4.21 -11.08
C GLU A 48 1.29 -4.63 -11.87
N ARG A 49 2.49 -4.40 -11.32
CA ARG A 49 3.76 -4.87 -11.90
C ARG A 49 3.81 -6.40 -12.00
N ASP A 50 3.34 -7.08 -10.96
CA ASP A 50 3.35 -8.54 -10.88
C ASP A 50 2.17 -9.18 -11.62
N GLN A 51 1.03 -8.50 -11.80
CA GLN A 51 -0.12 -8.96 -12.60
C GLN A 51 0.07 -8.71 -14.09
N GLY A 52 1.05 -7.87 -14.47
CA GLY A 52 1.74 -7.99 -15.76
C GLY A 52 2.39 -9.38 -15.96
N LEU A 53 2.50 -10.21 -14.91
CA LEU A 53 2.78 -11.64 -14.92
C LEU A 53 1.55 -12.43 -14.41
N GLN A 54 0.46 -12.42 -15.20
CA GLN A 54 -0.67 -13.37 -15.17
C GLN A 54 -1.09 -13.92 -13.80
N LEU A 55 -2.01 -13.22 -13.13
CA LEU A 55 -3.04 -13.94 -12.37
C LEU A 55 -4.15 -14.29 -13.35
N LYS A 56 -4.07 -15.49 -13.96
CA LYS A 56 -5.26 -16.13 -14.51
C LYS A 56 -6.14 -16.47 -13.31
N GLU A 57 -7.27 -15.77 -13.18
CA GLU A 57 -8.39 -16.29 -12.43
C GLU A 57 -8.78 -17.62 -13.10
N GLN A 58 -8.61 -18.73 -12.38
CA GLN A 58 -9.09 -20.03 -12.81
C GLN A 58 -10.62 -19.96 -12.80
N GLY A 59 -11.22 -20.29 -13.95
CA GLY A 59 -12.67 -20.39 -14.12
C GLY A 59 -13.29 -21.59 -13.43
#